data_AF-A0AAU9Q4S1-F1
#
_entry.id   AF-A0AAU9Q4S1-F1
#
_cell.length_a   1.000
_cell.length_b   1.000
_cell.length_c   1.000
_cell.angle_alpha   90.00
_cell.angle_beta   90.00
_cell.angle_gamma   90.00
#
_symmetry.space_group_name_H-M   'P 1'
#
loop_
_entity.id
_entity.type
_entity.pdbx_description
1 polymer ?
#
loop_
_entity_poly.entity_id
_entity_poly.type
_entity_poly.pdbx_seq_one_letter_code
_entity_poly.pdbx_strand_id
1 'polypeptide(L)'
;MYVSVDSLPDLTPEYQQTQQQAVRDAKVVYQFEIVKQHPLDYVNVSMWSLFGLGSLWMMWIAITDGPWTLALFILFFSGGLLTYFYYAGNPDVKQTVTLTEKGMIVSDLQLVPDACFAALRYSGYVGIAISVVGVVLVGPMMFIGAGAGLLMSFKMAGVENRPKTRVRPFHPDIEYVMADNLCAKYKNDLTLRRVVPRIELENDGGVKDELFSRNKEFYFLTYASTEQQQDEIMRHLKKFINVEKGDY
;
A
#
# COMPACT_ATOMS: atom_id res chain seq x y z
N MET A 1 -27.89 5.26 -15.02
CA MET A 1 -27.58 5.12 -16.46
C MET A 1 -26.08 4.90 -16.63
N TYR A 2 -25.69 3.98 -17.52
CA TYR A 2 -24.28 3.82 -17.86
C TYR A 2 -23.87 4.89 -18.87
N VAL A 3 -22.60 5.30 -18.83
CA VAL A 3 -22.02 6.29 -19.74
C VAL A 3 -21.13 5.56 -20.75
N SER A 4 -21.34 5.81 -22.06
CA SER A 4 -20.47 5.28 -23.10
C SER A 4 -19.07 5.90 -23.02
N VAL A 5 -18.05 5.08 -23.23
CA VAL A 5 -16.63 5.48 -23.19
C VAL A 5 -16.33 6.59 -24.19
N ASP A 6 -17.03 6.61 -25.34
CA ASP A 6 -16.81 7.59 -26.41
C ASP A 6 -17.22 9.02 -26.00
N SER A 7 -18.04 9.16 -24.96
CA SER A 7 -18.45 10.47 -24.40
C SER A 7 -17.48 11.03 -23.36
N LEU A 8 -16.52 10.22 -22.91
CA LEU A 8 -15.55 10.62 -21.90
C LEU A 8 -14.33 11.31 -22.53
N PRO A 9 -13.71 12.27 -21.84
CA PRO A 9 -12.52 12.93 -22.34
C PRO A 9 -11.33 11.96 -22.40
N ASP A 10 -10.46 12.16 -23.37
CA ASP A 10 -9.22 11.42 -23.48
C ASP A 10 -8.34 11.61 -22.24
N LEU A 11 -7.92 10.49 -21.64
CA LEU A 11 -7.07 10.46 -20.46
C LEU A 11 -5.60 10.74 -20.79
N THR A 12 -5.32 11.94 -21.32
CA THR A 12 -3.96 12.43 -21.47
C THR A 12 -3.32 12.67 -20.10
N PRO A 13 -1.98 12.54 -19.96
CA PRO A 13 -1.30 12.80 -18.69
C PRO A 13 -1.59 14.20 -18.13
N GLU A 14 -1.71 15.21 -18.99
CA GLU A 14 -2.03 16.59 -18.63
C GLU A 14 -3.45 16.71 -18.05
N TYR A 15 -4.43 16.07 -18.69
CA TYR A 15 -5.81 16.03 -18.18
C TYR A 15 -5.85 15.35 -16.80
N GLN A 16 -5.18 14.21 -16.65
CA GLN A 16 -5.13 13.48 -15.37
C GLN A 16 -4.53 14.33 -14.25
N GLN A 17 -3.41 15.01 -14.51
CA GLN A 17 -2.76 15.88 -13.54
C GLN A 17 -3.64 17.07 -13.18
N THR A 18 -4.27 17.71 -14.18
CA THR A 18 -5.16 18.86 -13.98
C THR A 18 -6.35 18.49 -13.10
N GLN A 19 -7.00 17.35 -13.37
CA GLN A 19 -8.10 16.86 -12.55
C GLN A 19 -7.66 16.50 -11.12
N GLN A 20 -6.54 15.81 -10.97
CA GLN A 20 -6.02 15.48 -9.64
C GLN A 20 -5.63 16.74 -8.84
N GLN A 21 -5.08 17.76 -9.50
CA GLN A 21 -4.78 19.04 -8.88
C GLN A 21 -6.06 19.77 -8.48
N ALA A 22 -7.07 19.79 -9.35
CA ALA A 22 -8.37 20.38 -9.05
C ALA A 22 -9.04 19.71 -7.83
N VAL A 23 -8.87 18.40 -7.63
CA VAL A 23 -9.36 17.69 -6.44
C VAL A 23 -8.62 18.11 -5.17
N ARG A 24 -7.30 18.34 -5.26
CA ARG A 24 -6.46 18.79 -4.13
C ARG A 24 -6.76 20.22 -3.71
N ASP A 25 -7.04 21.09 -4.69
CA ASP A 25 -7.32 22.51 -4.46
C ASP A 25 -8.79 22.77 -4.10
N ALA A 26 -9.67 21.78 -4.32
CA ALA A 26 -11.07 21.87 -3.98
C ALA A 26 -11.30 21.90 -2.46
N LYS A 27 -12.40 22.53 -2.07
CA LYS A 27 -12.81 22.62 -0.67
C LYS A 27 -13.08 21.22 -0.10
N VAL A 28 -12.52 20.95 1.07
CA VAL A 28 -12.78 19.73 1.84
C VAL A 28 -14.18 19.83 2.46
N VAL A 29 -15.01 18.84 2.18
CA VAL A 29 -16.39 18.75 2.66
C VAL A 29 -16.47 17.89 3.90
N TYR A 30 -15.79 16.75 3.88
CA TYR A 30 -15.80 15.79 4.97
C TYR A 30 -14.45 15.05 5.01
N GLN A 31 -13.95 14.78 6.21
CA GLN A 31 -12.70 14.06 6.40
C GLN A 31 -12.80 13.19 7.65
N PHE A 32 -12.26 11.98 7.57
CA PHE A 32 -12.14 11.10 8.71
C PHE A 32 -10.86 10.28 8.63
N GLU A 33 -10.42 9.82 9.80
CA GLU A 33 -9.25 8.97 9.96
C GLU A 33 -9.66 7.65 10.61
N ILE A 34 -9.11 6.55 10.10
CA ILE A 34 -9.29 5.21 10.67
C ILE A 34 -7.98 4.45 10.66
N VAL A 35 -7.85 3.50 11.57
CA VAL A 35 -6.74 2.55 11.58
C VAL A 35 -7.25 1.21 11.09
N LYS A 36 -6.82 0.81 9.89
CA LYS A 36 -7.11 -0.50 9.30
C LYS A 36 -6.20 -1.52 9.96
N GLN A 37 -6.79 -2.38 10.77
CA GLN A 37 -6.09 -3.53 11.31
C GLN A 37 -6.51 -4.76 10.53
N HIS A 38 -5.53 -5.44 9.96
CA HIS A 38 -5.77 -6.69 9.28
C HIS A 38 -6.05 -7.82 10.30
N PRO A 39 -6.90 -8.79 9.95
CA PRO A 39 -7.03 -10.00 10.74
C PRO A 39 -5.68 -10.72 10.79
N LEU A 40 -5.50 -11.53 11.84
CA LEU A 40 -4.29 -12.34 11.96
C LEU A 40 -4.18 -13.27 10.75
N ASP A 41 -3.10 -13.11 10.01
CA ASP A 41 -2.76 -14.03 8.92
C ASP A 41 -2.12 -15.28 9.52
N TYR A 42 -2.93 -16.33 9.71
CA TYR A 42 -2.49 -17.60 10.27
C TYR A 42 -1.37 -18.26 9.47
N VAL A 43 -1.33 -18.09 8.14
CA VAL A 43 -0.28 -18.65 7.29
C VAL A 43 1.04 -17.97 7.60
N ASN A 44 1.04 -16.63 7.65
CA ASN A 44 2.24 -15.87 7.96
C ASN A 44 2.71 -16.16 9.39
N VAL A 45 1.81 -16.14 10.37
CA VAL A 45 2.12 -16.43 11.78
C VAL A 45 2.70 -17.83 11.96
N SER A 46 2.10 -18.85 11.33
CA SER A 46 2.60 -20.23 11.40
C SER A 46 3.99 -20.38 10.76
N MET A 47 4.21 -19.79 9.60
CA MET A 47 5.51 -19.79 8.92
C MET A 47 6.61 -19.17 9.79
N TRP A 48 6.34 -18.00 10.40
CA TRP A 48 7.31 -17.35 11.30
C TRP A 48 7.52 -18.11 12.61
N SER A 49 6.47 -18.75 13.13
CA SER A 49 6.59 -19.59 14.33
C SER A 49 7.49 -20.80 14.07
N LEU A 50 7.36 -21.46 12.92
CA LEU A 50 8.23 -22.55 12.50
C LEU A 50 9.67 -22.10 12.31
N PHE A 51 9.89 -20.94 11.68
CA PHE A 51 11.23 -20.36 11.56
C PHE A 51 11.85 -20.04 12.92
N GLY A 52 11.07 -19.46 13.83
CA GLY A 52 11.48 -19.18 15.21
C GLY A 52 11.89 -20.45 15.95
N LEU A 53 11.05 -21.49 15.92
CA LEU A 53 11.34 -22.79 16.53
C LEU A 53 12.60 -23.44 15.93
N GLY A 54 12.76 -23.41 14.61
CA GLY A 54 13.97 -23.91 13.93
C GLY A 54 15.22 -23.15 14.36
N SER A 55 15.13 -21.83 14.50
CA SER A 55 16.25 -21.00 14.97
C SER A 55 16.64 -21.30 16.42
N LEU A 56 15.66 -21.54 17.29
CA LEU A 56 15.90 -21.93 18.69
C LEU A 56 16.52 -23.33 18.78
N TRP A 57 16.11 -24.26 17.93
CA TRP A 57 16.70 -25.60 17.86
C TRP A 57 18.15 -25.57 17.38
N MET A 58 18.46 -24.77 16.35
CA MET A 58 19.83 -24.53 15.89
C MET A 58 20.69 -23.85 16.97
N MET A 59 20.11 -22.91 17.72
CA MET A 59 20.79 -22.27 18.85
C MET A 59 21.11 -23.28 19.95
N TRP A 60 20.20 -24.20 20.27
CA TRP A 60 20.44 -25.27 21.24
C TRP A 60 21.64 -26.13 20.85
N ILE A 61 21.69 -26.61 19.59
CA ILE A 61 22.82 -27.38 19.06
C ILE A 61 24.13 -26.57 19.16
N ALA A 62 24.10 -25.29 18.76
CA ALA A 62 25.28 -24.44 18.80
C ALA A 62 25.79 -24.17 20.23
N ILE A 63 24.92 -24.21 21.24
CA ILE A 63 25.30 -24.09 22.65
C ILE A 63 25.88 -25.41 23.16
N THR A 64 25.27 -26.54 22.81
CA THR A 64 25.73 -27.87 23.27
C THR A 64 27.05 -28.29 22.65
N ASP A 65 27.27 -27.97 21.38
CA ASP A 65 28.45 -28.42 20.62
C ASP A 65 29.64 -27.45 20.77
N GLY A 66 29.49 -26.38 21.55
CA GLY A 66 30.55 -25.43 21.90
C GLY A 66 30.73 -24.16 21.03
N PRO A 67 30.15 -23.97 19.82
CA PRO A 67 30.30 -22.73 19.08
C PRO A 67 29.36 -21.62 19.60
N TRP A 68 29.65 -21.09 20.80
CA TRP A 68 28.85 -20.04 21.45
C TRP A 68 28.71 -18.77 20.59
N THR A 69 29.70 -18.47 19.76
CA THR A 69 29.66 -17.35 18.80
C THR A 69 28.60 -17.55 17.71
N LEU A 70 28.41 -18.78 17.23
CA LEU A 70 27.37 -19.13 16.29
C LEU A 70 25.98 -19.02 16.93
N ALA A 71 25.84 -19.44 18.20
CA ALA A 71 24.61 -19.29 18.95
C ALA A 71 24.19 -17.81 19.10
N LEU A 72 25.14 -16.93 19.43
CA LEU A 72 24.89 -15.48 19.49
C LEU A 72 24.50 -14.91 18.13
N PHE A 73 25.20 -15.31 17.05
CA PHE A 73 24.87 -14.87 15.70
C PHE A 73 23.45 -15.28 15.30
N ILE A 74 23.06 -16.54 15.56
CA ILE A 74 21.71 -17.04 15.32
C ILE A 74 20.69 -16.22 16.10
N LEU A 75 20.92 -15.96 17.39
CA LEU A 75 19.99 -15.19 18.23
C LEU A 75 19.78 -13.76 17.72
N PHE A 76 20.86 -13.04 17.41
CA PHE A 76 20.75 -11.66 16.93
C PHE A 76 20.11 -11.59 15.55
N PHE A 77 20.46 -12.51 14.65
CA PHE A 77 19.95 -12.50 13.29
C PHE A 77 18.49 -12.97 13.24
N SER A 78 18.16 -14.08 13.90
CA SER A 78 16.78 -14.60 13.93
C SER A 78 15.86 -13.69 14.74
N GLY A 79 16.27 -13.23 15.93
CA GLY A 79 15.48 -12.34 16.77
C GLY A 79 15.24 -10.98 16.11
N GLY A 80 16.26 -10.42 15.46
CA GLY A 80 16.15 -9.19 14.66
C GLY A 80 15.19 -9.37 13.48
N LEU A 81 15.33 -10.45 12.70
CA LEU A 81 14.44 -10.77 11.59
C LEU A 81 13.00 -10.96 12.05
N LEU A 82 12.76 -11.80 13.06
CA LEU A 82 11.43 -12.12 13.58
C LEU A 82 10.70 -10.87 14.05
N THR A 83 11.39 -9.99 14.78
CA THR A 83 10.83 -8.73 15.25
C THR A 83 10.50 -7.81 14.08
N TYR A 84 11.41 -7.68 13.11
CA TYR A 84 11.17 -6.88 11.91
C TYR A 84 9.97 -7.42 11.11
N PHE A 85 9.90 -8.73 10.86
CA PHE A 85 8.82 -9.34 10.11
C PHE A 85 7.47 -9.33 10.84
N TYR A 86 7.47 -9.39 12.16
CA TYR A 86 6.23 -9.25 12.94
C TYR A 86 5.62 -7.86 12.75
N TYR A 87 6.42 -6.80 12.88
CA TYR A 87 5.93 -5.42 12.75
C TYR A 87 5.74 -4.98 11.29
N ALA A 88 6.61 -5.41 10.37
CA ALA A 88 6.58 -5.00 8.97
C ALA A 88 5.77 -5.94 8.06
N GLY A 89 5.48 -7.16 8.51
CA GLY A 89 4.80 -8.18 7.70
C GLY A 89 3.29 -7.95 7.57
N ASN A 90 2.66 -7.36 8.58
CA ASN A 90 1.25 -6.98 8.52
C ASN A 90 0.98 -5.71 9.34
N PRO A 91 1.56 -4.56 8.96
CA PRO A 91 1.45 -3.34 9.73
C PRO A 91 0.02 -2.80 9.68
N ASP A 92 -0.40 -2.23 10.80
CA ASP A 92 -1.63 -1.44 10.83
C ASP A 92 -1.50 -0.28 9.85
N VAL A 93 -2.59 0.08 9.17
CA VAL A 93 -2.58 1.16 8.17
C VAL A 93 -3.50 2.26 8.62
N LYS A 94 -2.93 3.42 8.95
CA LYS A 94 -3.70 4.64 9.18
C LYS A 94 -4.19 5.16 7.84
N GLN A 95 -5.49 5.08 7.60
CA GLN A 95 -6.14 5.61 6.43
C GLN A 95 -6.81 6.95 6.78
N THR A 96 -6.52 7.97 6.00
CA THR A 96 -7.21 9.26 6.01
C THR A 96 -8.01 9.38 4.72
N VAL A 97 -9.32 9.53 4.84
CA VAL A 97 -10.22 9.72 3.71
C VAL A 97 -10.72 11.15 3.74
N THR A 98 -10.44 11.88 2.68
CA THR A 98 -10.85 13.28 2.51
C THR A 98 -11.74 13.38 1.29
N LEU A 99 -12.99 13.75 1.52
CA LEU A 99 -13.97 14.05 0.49
C LEU A 99 -13.90 15.55 0.15
N THR A 100 -13.70 15.86 -1.12
CA THR A 100 -13.74 17.23 -1.65
C THR A 100 -14.89 17.37 -2.64
N GLU A 101 -15.24 18.60 -3.00
CA GLU A 101 -16.35 18.86 -3.94
C GLU A 101 -16.11 18.27 -5.34
N LYS A 102 -14.84 18.04 -5.72
CA LYS A 102 -14.45 17.55 -7.06
C LYS A 102 -13.99 16.09 -7.07
N GLY A 103 -13.88 15.44 -5.92
CA GLY A 103 -13.32 14.09 -5.84
C GLY A 103 -13.05 13.60 -4.44
N MET A 104 -12.27 12.53 -4.34
CA MET A 104 -11.85 11.95 -3.08
C MET A 104 -10.34 11.71 -3.05
N ILE A 105 -9.76 11.93 -1.88
CA ILE A 105 -8.36 11.70 -1.58
C ILE A 105 -8.30 10.64 -0.48
N VAL A 106 -7.64 9.52 -0.75
CA VAL A 106 -7.43 8.45 0.23
C VAL A 106 -5.93 8.33 0.46
N SER A 107 -5.52 8.55 1.70
CA SER A 107 -4.12 8.52 2.11
C SER A 107 -3.91 7.37 3.08
N ASP A 108 -3.11 6.38 2.68
CA ASP A 108 -2.79 5.20 3.49
C ASP A 108 -1.35 5.29 3.99
N LEU A 109 -1.18 5.45 5.31
CA LEU A 109 0.10 5.45 5.99
C LEU A 109 0.29 4.12 6.74
N GLN A 110 1.37 3.40 6.45
CA GLN A 110 1.71 2.19 7.19
C GLN A 110 2.28 2.58 8.56
N LEU A 111 1.70 2.06 9.64
CA LEU A 111 2.13 2.27 11.01
C LEU A 111 3.22 1.25 11.39
N VAL A 112 4.34 1.31 10.68
CA VAL A 112 5.55 0.54 11.02
C VAL A 112 6.38 1.37 12.00
N PRO A 113 6.90 0.80 13.10
CA PRO A 113 7.77 1.53 14.02
C PRO A 113 8.97 2.16 13.32
N ASP A 114 9.31 3.40 13.70
CA ASP A 114 10.45 4.13 13.11
C ASP A 114 11.78 3.37 13.26
N ALA A 115 11.91 2.55 14.30
CA ALA A 115 13.05 1.66 14.51
C ALA A 115 13.28 0.69 13.33
N CYS A 116 12.22 0.18 12.69
CA CYS A 116 12.36 -0.70 11.53
C CYS A 116 12.92 0.05 10.32
N PHE A 117 12.46 1.28 10.07
CA PHE A 117 13.02 2.11 9.01
C PHE A 117 14.45 2.53 9.31
N ALA A 118 14.76 2.89 10.56
CA ALA A 118 16.12 3.19 10.98
C ALA A 118 17.04 1.98 10.75
N ALA A 119 16.62 0.77 11.15
CA ALA A 119 17.39 -0.45 10.94
C ALA A 119 17.68 -0.71 9.44
N LEU A 120 16.69 -0.51 8.56
CA LEU A 120 16.89 -0.60 7.10
C LEU A 120 17.86 0.47 6.57
N ARG A 121 17.78 1.71 7.06
CA ARG A 121 18.69 2.77 6.63
C ARG A 121 20.12 2.45 7.04
N TYR A 122 20.33 2.07 8.31
CA TYR A 122 21.65 1.73 8.84
C TYR A 122 22.23 0.49 8.15
N SER A 123 21.42 -0.54 7.88
CA SER A 123 21.91 -1.70 7.11
C SER A 123 22.29 -1.31 5.68
N GLY A 124 21.54 -0.41 5.04
CA GLY A 124 21.89 0.18 3.76
C GLY A 124 23.23 0.94 3.80
N TYR A 125 23.45 1.79 4.81
CA TYR A 125 24.73 2.49 4.98
C TYR A 125 25.91 1.54 5.18
N VAL A 126 25.73 0.48 5.98
CA VAL A 126 26.75 -0.55 6.17
C VAL A 126 27.06 -1.27 4.85
N GLY A 127 26.03 -1.64 4.08
CA GLY A 127 26.20 -2.27 2.77
C GLY A 127 26.96 -1.38 1.76
N ILE A 128 26.66 -0.08 1.75
CA ILE A 128 27.40 0.91 0.96
C ILE A 128 28.86 0.98 1.42
N ALA A 129 29.11 1.11 2.73
CA ALA A 129 30.46 1.22 3.28
C ALA A 129 31.32 -0.01 2.95
N ILE A 130 30.77 -1.23 3.12
CA ILE A 130 31.46 -2.49 2.76
C ILE A 130 31.78 -2.51 1.26
N SER A 131 30.86 -2.05 0.42
CA SER A 131 31.08 -2.00 -1.03
C SER A 131 32.20 -1.01 -1.40
N VAL A 132 32.25 0.17 -0.77
CA VAL A 132 33.34 1.14 -0.98
C VAL A 132 34.69 0.55 -0.56
N VAL A 133 34.77 -0.04 0.64
CA VAL A 133 35.99 -0.70 1.12
C VAL A 133 36.41 -1.81 0.16
N GLY A 134 35.45 -2.62 -0.28
CA GLY A 134 35.71 -3.70 -1.21
C GLY A 134 36.29 -3.23 -2.54
N VAL A 135 35.74 -2.16 -3.12
CA VAL A 135 36.26 -1.56 -4.36
C VAL A 135 37.66 -1.00 -4.18
N VAL A 136 37.96 -0.39 -3.02
CA VAL A 136 39.29 0.12 -2.71
C VAL A 136 40.32 -1.02 -2.64
N LEU A 137 39.94 -2.18 -2.08
CA LEU A 137 40.86 -3.31 -1.88
C LEU A 137 41.01 -4.23 -3.11
N VAL A 138 39.92 -4.54 -3.79
CA VAL A 138 39.86 -5.54 -4.87
C VAL A 138 39.76 -4.87 -6.26
N GLY A 139 39.44 -3.59 -6.30
CA GLY A 139 39.22 -2.83 -7.52
C GLY A 139 37.78 -2.89 -8.04
N PRO A 140 37.48 -2.15 -9.12
CA PRO A 140 36.12 -2.00 -9.67
C PRO A 140 35.48 -3.30 -10.16
N MET A 141 36.28 -4.34 -10.44
CA MET A 141 35.79 -5.65 -10.86
C MET A 141 34.89 -6.32 -9.80
N MET A 142 34.97 -5.92 -8.52
CA MET A 142 34.06 -6.41 -7.47
C MET A 142 32.57 -6.19 -7.82
N PHE A 143 32.25 -5.17 -8.60
CA PHE A 143 30.86 -4.90 -9.00
C PHE A 143 30.30 -5.94 -9.97
N ILE A 144 31.15 -6.73 -10.62
CA ILE A 144 30.76 -7.87 -11.45
C ILE A 144 30.28 -8.99 -10.52
N GLY A 145 28.99 -8.97 -10.19
CA GLY A 145 28.34 -9.94 -9.30
C GLY A 145 27.75 -9.28 -8.04
N ALA A 146 28.51 -8.43 -7.34
CA ALA A 146 28.05 -7.79 -6.10
C ALA A 146 27.25 -6.48 -6.30
N GLY A 147 27.21 -5.94 -7.53
CA GLY A 147 26.58 -4.65 -7.83
C GLY A 147 25.09 -4.56 -7.46
N ALA A 148 24.34 -5.67 -7.56
CA ALA A 148 22.94 -5.70 -7.16
C ALA A 148 22.73 -5.45 -5.66
N GLY A 149 23.63 -5.97 -4.82
CA GLY A 149 23.62 -5.74 -3.37
C GLY A 149 23.86 -4.28 -3.01
N LEU A 150 24.76 -3.61 -3.73
CA LEU A 150 25.00 -2.17 -3.54
C LEU A 150 23.78 -1.33 -3.95
N LEU A 151 23.16 -1.62 -5.10
CA LEU A 151 21.94 -0.92 -5.53
C LEU A 151 20.80 -1.09 -4.52
N MET A 152 20.64 -2.30 -3.98
CA MET A 152 19.66 -2.56 -2.92
C MET A 152 19.99 -1.77 -1.65
N SER A 153 21.27 -1.67 -1.29
CA SER A 153 21.74 -0.89 -0.13
C SER A 153 21.43 0.60 -0.26
N PHE A 154 21.61 1.19 -1.45
CA PHE A 154 21.18 2.57 -1.71
C PHE A 154 19.66 2.76 -1.58
N LYS A 155 18.88 1.80 -2.09
CA LYS A 155 17.42 1.84 -1.95
C LYS A 155 16.99 1.75 -0.48
N MET A 156 17.66 0.93 0.32
CA MET A 156 17.40 0.79 1.75
C MET A 156 17.82 2.05 2.54
N ALA A 157 18.96 2.67 2.21
CA ALA A 157 19.45 3.88 2.85
C ALA A 157 18.49 5.08 2.72
N GLY A 158 17.72 5.14 1.64
CA GLY A 158 16.72 6.19 1.38
C GLY A 158 15.29 5.84 1.77
N VAL A 159 15.04 4.74 2.50
CA VAL A 159 13.67 4.32 2.81
C VAL A 159 12.99 5.33 3.75
N GLU A 160 11.76 5.73 3.43
CA GLU A 160 10.95 6.64 4.25
C GLU A 160 9.51 6.14 4.33
N ASN A 161 8.89 6.36 5.49
CA ASN A 161 7.47 6.10 5.66
C ASN A 161 6.66 7.24 5.05
N ARG A 162 6.29 7.10 3.77
CA ARG A 162 5.47 8.08 3.06
C ARG A 162 4.05 7.54 2.90
N PRO A 163 3.01 8.37 3.16
CA PRO A 163 1.65 7.94 2.96
C PRO A 163 1.38 7.73 1.46
N LYS A 164 0.84 6.58 1.11
CA LYS A 164 0.39 6.29 -0.25
C LYS A 164 -0.92 7.03 -0.48
N THR A 165 -0.84 8.14 -1.19
CA THR A 165 -2.00 8.98 -1.47
C THR A 165 -2.57 8.66 -2.85
N ARG A 166 -3.86 8.36 -2.91
CA ARG A 166 -4.64 8.15 -4.12
C ARG A 166 -5.63 9.30 -4.25
N VAL A 167 -5.49 10.07 -5.32
CA VAL A 167 -6.42 11.14 -5.68
C VAL A 167 -7.28 10.65 -6.82
N ARG A 168 -8.60 10.70 -6.66
CA ARG A 168 -9.57 10.25 -7.65
C ARG A 168 -10.62 11.33 -7.86
N PRO A 169 -10.70 11.94 -9.06
CA PRO A 169 -11.70 12.93 -9.38
C PRO A 169 -13.07 12.31 -9.60
N PHE A 170 -14.11 13.10 -9.45
CA PHE A 170 -15.45 12.77 -9.91
C PHE A 170 -15.75 13.45 -11.23
N HIS A 171 -16.35 12.71 -12.15
CA HIS A 171 -16.86 13.26 -13.40
C HIS A 171 -18.36 13.55 -13.23
N PRO A 172 -18.85 14.75 -13.58
CA PRO A 172 -20.25 15.13 -13.40
C PRO A 172 -21.24 14.20 -14.14
N ASP A 173 -20.86 13.74 -15.33
CA ASP A 173 -21.73 12.92 -16.18
C ASP A 173 -21.73 11.44 -15.81
N ILE A 174 -20.79 10.99 -14.97
CA ILE A 174 -20.68 9.59 -14.55
C ILE A 174 -21.50 9.37 -13.28
N GLU A 175 -22.40 8.39 -13.32
CA GLU A 175 -22.99 7.85 -12.09
C GLU A 175 -22.03 6.91 -11.38
N TYR A 176 -21.99 7.00 -10.06
CA TYR A 176 -21.16 6.12 -9.23
C TYR A 176 -22.02 5.16 -8.41
N VAL A 177 -21.55 3.92 -8.30
CA VAL A 177 -22.09 2.93 -7.37
C VAL A 177 -21.14 2.77 -6.21
N MET A 178 -21.66 2.88 -5.00
CA MET A 178 -20.94 2.47 -3.81
C MET A 178 -21.30 1.03 -3.48
N ALA A 179 -20.27 0.18 -3.49
CA ALA A 179 -20.37 -1.25 -3.38
C ALA A 179 -19.49 -1.77 -2.25
N ASP A 180 -19.99 -2.76 -1.53
CA ASP A 180 -19.23 -3.39 -0.47
C ASP A 180 -18.30 -4.45 -1.06
N ASN A 181 -17.11 -4.55 -0.49
CA ASN A 181 -16.22 -5.66 -0.79
C ASN A 181 -16.25 -6.63 0.38
N LEU A 182 -17.11 -7.64 0.25
CA LEU A 182 -17.34 -8.66 1.28
C LEU A 182 -16.12 -9.57 1.50
N CYS A 183 -15.16 -9.59 0.57
CA CYS A 183 -13.98 -10.45 0.66
C CYS A 183 -12.89 -9.90 1.58
N ALA A 184 -12.82 -8.59 1.78
CA ALA A 184 -11.80 -7.95 2.61
C ALA A 184 -12.39 -7.56 3.98
N LYS A 185 -12.12 -8.39 5.00
CA LYS A 185 -12.52 -8.10 6.37
C LYS A 185 -11.36 -7.46 7.12
N TYR A 186 -11.62 -6.34 7.78
CA TYR A 186 -10.73 -5.71 8.75
C TYR A 186 -11.29 -5.89 10.16
N LYS A 187 -10.48 -5.66 11.19
CA LYS A 187 -11.00 -5.57 12.57
C LYS A 187 -11.84 -4.29 12.74
N ASN A 188 -12.55 -4.20 13.86
CA ASN A 188 -13.37 -3.04 14.25
C ASN A 188 -14.53 -2.75 13.27
N ASP A 189 -15.13 -3.80 12.70
CA ASP A 189 -16.29 -3.72 11.79
C ASP A 189 -16.06 -2.77 10.60
N LEU A 190 -14.80 -2.67 10.16
CA LEU A 190 -14.42 -1.90 8.99
C LEU A 190 -14.66 -2.72 7.72
N THR A 191 -15.47 -2.18 6.83
CA THR A 191 -15.77 -2.76 5.52
C THR A 191 -15.01 -2.01 4.44
N LEU A 192 -14.37 -2.75 3.53
CA LEU A 192 -13.78 -2.15 2.35
C LEU A 192 -14.90 -1.76 1.38
N ARG A 193 -15.04 -0.47 1.11
CA ARG A 193 -15.99 0.10 0.16
C ARG A 193 -15.30 0.40 -1.16
N ARG A 194 -16.03 0.20 -2.26
CA ARG A 194 -15.61 0.49 -3.63
C ARG A 194 -16.52 1.56 -4.19
N VAL A 195 -15.94 2.58 -4.80
CA VAL A 195 -16.65 3.59 -5.59
C VAL A 195 -16.39 3.28 -7.05
N VAL A 196 -17.40 2.74 -7.71
CA VAL A 196 -17.31 2.21 -9.07
C VAL A 196 -18.02 3.16 -10.04
N PRO A 197 -17.34 3.68 -11.06
CA PRO A 197 -18.00 4.45 -12.12
C PRO A 197 -18.85 3.54 -13.01
N ARG A 198 -20.09 3.93 -13.32
CA ARG A 198 -20.97 3.22 -14.27
C ARG A 198 -20.62 3.60 -15.71
N ILE A 199 -19.57 2.97 -16.22
CA ILE A 199 -19.15 3.12 -17.62
C ILE A 199 -19.59 1.86 -18.37
N GLU A 200 -20.12 2.03 -19.57
CA GLU A 200 -20.54 0.93 -20.44
C GLU A 200 -19.32 0.15 -20.93
N LEU A 201 -19.38 -1.19 -20.83
CA LEU A 201 -18.40 -2.09 -21.42
C LEU A 201 -18.95 -2.58 -22.76
N GLU A 202 -18.31 -2.19 -23.86
CA GLU A 202 -18.72 -2.61 -25.21
C GLU A 202 -18.12 -3.96 -25.63
N ASN A 203 -17.17 -4.51 -24.87
CA ASN A 203 -16.60 -5.86 -25.00
C ASN A 203 -16.24 -6.23 -26.45
N ASP A 204 -15.48 -5.34 -27.10
CA ASP A 204 -15.08 -5.47 -28.50
C ASP A 204 -13.72 -6.18 -28.65
N GLY A 205 -13.06 -6.52 -27.54
CA GLY A 205 -11.73 -7.13 -27.50
C GLY A 205 -10.62 -6.21 -28.03
N GLY A 206 -10.90 -4.92 -28.23
CA GLY A 206 -10.08 -3.97 -28.95
C GLY A 206 -9.73 -2.72 -28.15
N VAL A 207 -9.64 -1.59 -28.84
CA VAL A 207 -9.22 -0.30 -28.27
C VAL A 207 -10.22 0.21 -27.23
N LYS A 208 -11.52 -0.08 -27.39
CA LYS A 208 -12.54 0.39 -26.45
C LYS A 208 -12.46 -0.32 -25.10
N ASP A 209 -12.10 -1.59 -25.07
CA ASP A 209 -11.86 -2.31 -23.82
C ASP A 209 -10.66 -1.74 -23.03
N GLU A 210 -9.62 -1.29 -23.75
CA GLU A 210 -8.46 -0.62 -23.15
C GLU A 210 -8.84 0.77 -22.60
N LEU A 211 -9.61 1.55 -23.36
CA LEU A 211 -10.14 2.85 -22.92
C LEU A 211 -11.09 2.71 -21.74
N PHE A 212 -11.97 1.70 -21.74
CA PHE A 212 -12.83 1.36 -20.61
C PHE A 212 -11.98 1.07 -19.38
N SER A 213 -10.96 0.21 -19.49
CA SER A 213 -10.11 -0.18 -18.37
C SER A 213 -9.37 1.02 -17.77
N ARG A 214 -8.83 1.91 -18.62
CA ARG A 214 -8.15 3.14 -18.18
C ARG A 214 -9.10 4.12 -17.49
N ASN A 215 -10.28 4.35 -18.07
CA ASN A 215 -11.30 5.22 -17.46
C ASN A 215 -11.81 4.66 -16.14
N LYS A 216 -12.09 3.36 -16.11
CA LYS A 216 -12.47 2.67 -14.88
C LYS A 216 -11.41 2.84 -13.82
N GLU A 217 -10.13 2.59 -14.11
CA GLU A 217 -9.05 2.73 -13.12
C GLU A 217 -8.86 4.18 -12.63
N PHE A 218 -9.05 5.16 -13.51
CA PHE A 218 -8.88 6.58 -13.19
C PHE A 218 -9.97 7.12 -12.27
N TYR A 219 -11.23 6.69 -12.45
CA TYR A 219 -12.37 7.12 -11.63
C TYR A 219 -12.71 6.16 -10.49
N PHE A 220 -12.13 4.96 -10.46
CA PHE A 220 -12.34 3.97 -9.41
C PHE A 220 -11.53 4.29 -8.15
N LEU A 221 -12.19 4.14 -7.00
CA LEU A 221 -11.59 4.32 -5.68
C LEU A 221 -11.99 3.19 -4.74
N THR A 222 -11.09 2.87 -3.81
CA THR A 222 -11.40 2.02 -2.66
C THR A 222 -10.98 2.70 -1.36
N TYR A 223 -11.78 2.54 -0.32
CA TYR A 223 -11.48 2.99 1.04
C TYR A 223 -12.21 2.10 2.05
N ALA A 224 -11.73 2.06 3.28
CA ALA A 224 -12.41 1.39 4.38
C ALA A 224 -13.23 2.42 5.17
N SER A 225 -14.38 2.01 5.67
CA SER A 225 -15.21 2.85 6.53
C SER A 225 -16.10 1.99 7.43
N THR A 226 -16.54 2.57 8.54
CA THR A 226 -17.69 2.06 9.29
C THR A 226 -19.00 2.42 8.59
N GLU A 227 -20.10 1.77 8.95
CA GLU A 227 -21.42 2.12 8.39
C GLU A 227 -21.80 3.59 8.64
N GLN A 228 -21.52 4.12 9.84
CA GLN A 228 -21.80 5.52 10.17
C GLN A 228 -21.02 6.50 9.28
N GLN A 229 -19.72 6.23 9.08
CA GLN A 229 -18.88 7.06 8.20
C GLN A 229 -19.35 6.97 6.75
N GLN A 230 -19.77 5.79 6.30
CA GLN A 230 -20.32 5.57 4.97
C GLN A 230 -21.59 6.40 4.75
N ASP A 231 -22.51 6.40 5.70
CA ASP A 231 -23.75 7.18 5.61
C ASP A 231 -23.49 8.68 5.57
N GLU A 232 -22.51 9.17 6.33
CA GLU A 232 -22.09 10.58 6.33
C GLU A 232 -21.50 10.97 4.97
N ILE A 233 -20.59 10.15 4.41
CA ILE A 233 -20.04 10.35 3.06
C ILE A 233 -21.16 10.40 2.04
N MET A 234 -22.07 9.43 2.06
CA MET A 234 -23.21 9.38 1.12
C MET A 234 -24.09 10.62 1.22
N ARG A 235 -24.33 11.13 2.43
CA ARG A 235 -25.10 12.37 2.66
C ARG A 235 -24.44 13.59 2.03
N HIS A 236 -23.12 13.71 2.14
CA HIS A 236 -22.39 14.82 1.52
C HIS A 236 -22.27 14.64 0.01
N LEU A 237 -22.03 13.42 -0.46
CA LEU A 237 -21.68 13.13 -1.83
C LEU A 237 -22.89 13.23 -2.78
N LYS A 238 -24.11 12.89 -2.31
CA LYS A 238 -25.38 13.14 -3.02
C LYS A 238 -25.66 14.61 -3.33
N LYS A 239 -24.96 15.56 -2.70
CA LYS A 239 -25.10 16.99 -2.99
C LYS A 239 -24.35 17.43 -4.26
N PHE A 240 -23.35 16.65 -4.68
CA PHE A 240 -22.44 17.02 -5.76
C PHE A 240 -22.55 16.10 -6.97
N ILE A 241 -22.89 14.83 -6.76
CA ILE A 241 -22.94 13.82 -7.82
C ILE A 241 -24.09 12.82 -7.62
N ASN A 242 -24.53 12.21 -8.74
CA ASN A 242 -25.53 11.16 -8.74
C ASN A 242 -24.90 9.84 -8.30
N VAL A 243 -25.29 9.35 -7.11
CA VAL A 243 -24.78 8.10 -6.55
C VAL A 243 -25.89 7.21 -6.03
N GLU A 244 -25.82 5.97 -6.47
CA GLU A 244 -26.69 4.89 -6.03
C GLU A 244 -25.95 3.98 -5.05
N LYS A 245 -26.68 3.51 -4.04
CA LYS A 245 -26.24 2.38 -3.22
C LYS A 245 -26.51 1.13 -4.06
N GLY A 246 -25.48 0.38 -4.40
CA GLY A 246 -25.62 -0.82 -5.19
C GLY A 246 -25.08 -2.03 -4.46
N ASP A 247 -25.81 -3.13 -4.54
CA ASP A 247 -25.32 -4.43 -4.12
C ASP A 247 -24.55 -5.03 -5.30
N TYR A 248 -23.27 -5.37 -5.08
CA TYR A 248 -22.42 -6.10 -6.04
C TYR A 248 -22.05 -7.46 -5.48
#